data_AF-A0A960XTX9-F1
#
_entry.id   AF-A0A960XTX9-F1
#
_cell.length_a   1.000
_cell.length_b   1.000
_cell.length_c   1.000
_cell.angle_alpha   90.00
_cell.angle_beta   90.00
_cell.angle_gamma   90.00
#
_symmetry.space_group_name_H-M   'P 1'
#
loop_
_entity.id
_entity.type
_entity.pdbx_description
1 polymer ?
#
loop_
_entity_poly.entity_id
_entity_poly.type
_entity_poly.pdbx_seq_one_letter_code
_entity_poly.pdbx_strand_id
1 'polypeptide(L)'
;MSTPADTAWQRLEELGTISDSPEHLVRTFLSPANLAAARTVIGWMNGIGMHCDHAADGTVRGILDGADPEAPPLLLGSHLDTVINAGKYDGALGIVTAIAALETLRHEEITLPFPVHVLGFSDEEGVRFHATYLGSRGIAGTLDGTAMEVTDVSGKSLCHA
;
A
#
# COMPACT_ATOMS: atom_id res chain seq x y z
N MET A 1 1.26 -20.36 -18.98
CA MET A 1 1.53 -19.01 -18.45
C MET A 1 0.71 -18.84 -17.19
N SER A 2 1.24 -18.15 -16.18
CA SER A 2 0.50 -17.79 -14.96
C SER A 2 -0.64 -16.84 -15.33
N THR A 3 -1.85 -17.04 -14.81
CA THR A 3 -2.94 -16.07 -14.99
C THR A 3 -2.73 -14.86 -14.08
N PRO A 4 -3.40 -13.72 -14.32
CA PRO A 4 -3.36 -12.58 -13.40
C PRO A 4 -3.82 -12.95 -11.98
N ALA A 5 -4.79 -13.87 -11.88
CA ALA A 5 -5.26 -14.40 -10.60
C ALA A 5 -4.18 -15.23 -9.88
N ASP A 6 -3.43 -16.06 -10.61
CA ASP A 6 -2.33 -16.84 -10.04
C ASP A 6 -1.20 -15.93 -9.52
N THR A 7 -0.85 -14.89 -10.28
CA THR A 7 0.16 -13.90 -9.86
C THR A 7 -0.31 -13.13 -8.63
N ALA A 8 -1.58 -12.72 -8.59
CA ALA A 8 -2.16 -12.06 -7.43
C ALA A 8 -2.15 -12.97 -6.19
N TRP A 9 -2.52 -14.24 -6.36
CA TRP A 9 -2.47 -15.23 -5.29
C TRP A 9 -1.05 -15.41 -4.75
N GLN A 10 -0.04 -15.58 -5.62
CA GLN A 10 1.36 -15.73 -5.21
C GLN A 10 1.87 -14.52 -4.43
N ARG A 11 1.54 -13.31 -4.87
CA ARG A 11 1.90 -12.07 -4.16
C ARG A 11 1.22 -12.00 -2.78
N LEU A 12 -0.01 -12.47 -2.65
CA LEU A 12 -0.70 -12.58 -1.35
C LEU A 12 -0.03 -13.60 -0.43
N GLU A 13 0.40 -14.75 -0.95
CA GLU A 13 1.19 -15.71 -0.18
C GLU A 13 2.51 -15.10 0.30
N GLU A 14 3.24 -14.41 -0.59
CA GLU A 14 4.49 -13.74 -0.23
C GLU A 14 4.29 -12.70 0.86
N LEU A 15 3.32 -11.79 0.67
CA LEU A 15 2.97 -10.79 1.70
C LEU A 15 2.54 -11.44 3.01
N GLY A 16 1.81 -12.57 2.96
CA GLY A 16 1.38 -13.30 4.15
C GLY A 16 2.53 -13.85 5.00
N THR A 17 3.75 -13.96 4.45
CA THR A 17 4.95 -14.38 5.19
C THR A 17 5.73 -13.22 5.84
N ILE A 18 5.45 -11.98 5.43
CA ILE A 18 6.14 -10.80 5.96
C ILE A 18 5.43 -10.38 7.26
N SER A 19 6.01 -10.71 8.41
CA SER A 19 5.42 -10.46 9.72
C SER A 19 6.48 -10.11 10.76
N ASP A 20 6.12 -9.29 11.75
CA ASP A 20 6.95 -9.06 12.94
C ASP A 20 6.82 -10.20 13.98
N SER A 21 5.89 -11.13 13.77
CA SER A 21 5.69 -12.32 14.61
C SER A 21 5.97 -13.60 13.82
N PRO A 22 6.66 -14.59 14.42
CA PRO A 22 6.85 -15.91 13.80
C PRO A 22 5.60 -16.79 13.85
N GLU A 23 4.61 -16.46 14.67
CA GLU A 23 3.43 -17.33 14.93
C GLU A 23 2.20 -16.93 14.14
N HIS A 24 2.07 -15.64 13.82
CA HIS A 24 0.89 -15.08 13.16
C HIS A 24 1.25 -13.84 12.35
N LEU A 25 0.38 -13.44 11.43
CA LEU A 25 0.59 -12.23 10.64
C LEU A 25 0.34 -10.98 11.49
N VAL A 26 1.32 -10.10 11.53
CA VAL A 26 1.24 -8.76 12.11
C VAL A 26 2.23 -7.84 11.40
N ARG A 27 1.72 -6.74 10.84
CA ARG A 27 2.49 -5.68 10.19
C ARG A 27 1.92 -4.34 10.59
N THR A 28 2.17 -3.91 11.82
CA THR A 28 1.66 -2.61 12.28
C THR A 28 2.35 -1.46 11.53
N PHE A 29 1.68 -0.31 11.44
CA PHE A 29 2.20 0.83 10.70
C PHE A 29 3.65 1.20 11.08
N LEU A 30 4.53 1.39 10.09
CA LEU A 30 5.96 1.69 10.24
C LEU A 30 6.78 0.67 11.05
N SER A 31 6.27 -0.54 11.24
CA SER A 31 7.06 -1.64 11.80
C SER A 31 8.09 -2.17 10.78
N PRO A 32 9.11 -2.93 11.22
CA PRO A 32 10.06 -3.56 10.30
C PRO A 32 9.37 -4.39 9.20
N ALA A 33 8.35 -5.17 9.54
CA ALA A 33 7.58 -5.95 8.58
C ALA A 33 6.71 -5.09 7.65
N ASN A 34 6.10 -4.01 8.14
CA ASN A 34 5.36 -3.08 7.28
C ASN A 34 6.29 -2.40 6.25
N LEU A 35 7.47 -1.95 6.68
CA LEU A 35 8.49 -1.39 5.79
C LEU A 35 9.02 -2.43 4.78
N ALA A 36 9.14 -3.70 5.19
CA ALA A 36 9.51 -4.78 4.29
C ALA A 36 8.43 -5.05 3.24
N ALA A 37 7.16 -5.11 3.64
CA ALA A 37 6.03 -5.25 2.73
C ALA A 37 5.94 -4.08 1.74
N ALA A 38 6.15 -2.84 2.21
CA ALA A 38 6.21 -1.66 1.36
C ALA A 38 7.29 -1.79 0.27
N ARG A 39 8.52 -2.19 0.64
CA ARG A 39 9.61 -2.43 -0.32
C ARG A 39 9.28 -3.51 -1.34
N THR A 40 8.66 -4.61 -0.91
CA THR A 40 8.23 -5.71 -1.80
C THR A 40 7.21 -5.20 -2.83
N VAL A 41 6.18 -4.49 -2.38
CA VAL A 41 5.13 -3.92 -3.25
C VAL A 41 5.69 -2.90 -4.23
N ILE A 42 6.58 -2.01 -3.77
CA ILE A 42 7.31 -1.07 -4.63
C ILE A 42 8.12 -1.82 -5.69
N GLY A 43 8.77 -2.93 -5.32
CA GLY A 43 9.47 -3.79 -6.27
C GLY A 43 8.57 -4.32 -7.38
N TRP A 44 7.37 -4.80 -7.05
CA TRP A 44 6.40 -5.28 -8.03
C TRP A 44 5.89 -4.17 -8.96
N MET A 45 5.56 -3.01 -8.40
CA MET A 45 5.09 -1.85 -9.18
C MET A 45 6.17 -1.32 -10.13
N ASN A 46 7.42 -1.20 -9.65
CA ASN A 46 8.56 -0.85 -10.50
C ASN A 46 8.77 -1.89 -11.63
N GLY A 47 8.55 -3.18 -11.32
CA GLY A 47 8.67 -4.27 -12.29
C GLY A 47 7.73 -4.15 -13.49
N ILE A 48 6.58 -3.46 -13.34
CA ILE A 48 5.63 -3.19 -14.43
C ILE A 48 5.78 -1.78 -15.02
N GLY A 49 6.81 -1.04 -14.61
CA GLY A 49 7.16 0.28 -15.15
C GLY A 49 6.51 1.46 -14.43
N MET A 50 5.98 1.29 -13.22
CA MET A 50 5.42 2.41 -12.46
C MET A 50 6.52 3.26 -11.82
N HIS A 51 6.28 4.56 -11.70
CA HIS A 51 7.05 5.47 -10.88
C HIS A 51 6.61 5.36 -9.42
N CYS A 52 7.48 4.87 -8.54
CA CYS A 52 7.11 4.53 -7.17
C CYS A 52 7.85 5.35 -6.12
N ASP A 53 7.15 5.65 -5.03
CA ASP A 53 7.73 6.21 -3.81
C ASP A 53 7.05 5.65 -2.55
N HIS A 54 7.72 5.86 -1.43
CA HIS A 54 7.15 5.72 -0.09
C HIS A 54 7.08 7.12 0.50
N ALA A 55 5.87 7.69 0.53
CA ALA A 55 5.66 9.07 0.93
C ALA A 55 5.93 9.26 2.43
N ALA A 56 6.16 10.52 2.83
CA ALA A 56 6.51 10.87 4.21
C ALA A 56 5.39 10.56 5.22
N ASP A 57 4.14 10.48 4.75
CA ASP A 57 2.97 10.04 5.54
C ASP A 57 2.90 8.51 5.68
N GLY A 58 3.85 7.78 5.11
CA GLY A 58 3.93 6.33 5.09
C GLY A 58 3.09 5.65 4.00
N THR A 59 2.41 6.42 3.14
CA THR A 59 1.65 5.88 2.01
C THR A 59 2.61 5.35 0.94
N VAL A 60 2.40 4.12 0.50
CA VAL A 60 3.10 3.57 -0.68
C VAL A 60 2.37 4.00 -1.94
N ARG A 61 3.08 4.59 -2.89
CA ARG A 61 2.50 5.09 -4.14
C ARG A 61 3.23 4.51 -5.34
N GLY A 62 2.47 4.04 -6.32
CA GLY A 62 2.92 3.77 -7.68
C GLY A 62 2.09 4.54 -8.69
N ILE A 63 2.74 5.18 -9.66
CA ILE A 63 2.07 5.91 -10.74
C ILE A 63 2.40 5.21 -12.06
N LEU A 64 1.36 4.76 -12.77
CA LEU A 64 1.46 4.31 -14.15
C LEU A 64 0.95 5.42 -15.07
N ASP A 65 1.79 5.84 -16.01
CA ASP A 65 1.44 6.89 -16.96
C ASP A 65 0.31 6.44 -17.90
N GLY A 66 -0.60 7.38 -18.20
CA GLY A 66 -1.59 7.25 -19.25
C GLY A 66 -1.16 7.93 -20.55
N ALA A 67 -2.03 7.92 -21.56
CA ALA A 67 -1.80 8.64 -22.80
C ALA A 67 -1.83 10.17 -22.62
N ASP A 68 -2.65 10.65 -21.68
CA ASP A 68 -2.71 12.06 -21.29
C ASP A 68 -2.26 12.23 -19.83
N PRO A 69 -1.08 12.82 -19.57
CA PRO A 69 -0.57 13.03 -18.21
C PRO A 69 -1.36 14.10 -17.43
N GLU A 70 -2.15 14.95 -18.11
CA GLU A 70 -2.96 16.00 -17.47
C GLU A 70 -4.38 15.52 -17.12
N ALA A 71 -4.77 14.32 -17.56
CA ALA A 71 -6.06 13.74 -17.22
C ALA A 71 -6.14 13.40 -15.73
N PRO A 72 -7.32 13.54 -15.09
CA PRO A 72 -7.51 13.12 -13.71
C PRO A 72 -7.15 11.64 -13.52
N PRO A 73 -6.34 11.30 -12.50
CA PRO A 73 -5.90 9.92 -12.30
C PRO A 73 -7.04 9.04 -11.78
N LEU A 74 -7.02 7.77 -12.19
CA LEU A 74 -7.78 6.73 -11.50
C LEU A 74 -6.98 6.27 -10.28
N LEU A 75 -7.57 6.39 -9.08
CA LEU A 75 -6.97 5.88 -7.85
C LEU A 75 -7.47 4.45 -7.60
N LEU A 76 -6.51 3.52 -7.45
CA LEU A 76 -6.73 2.16 -6.98
C LEU A 76 -5.93 1.98 -5.70
N GLY A 77 -6.45 1.26 -4.71
CA GLY A 77 -5.72 1.15 -3.46
C GLY A 77 -6.44 0.41 -2.36
N SER A 78 -5.74 0.30 -1.24
CA SER A 78 -6.17 -0.28 0.03
C SER A 78 -5.08 0.04 1.07
N HIS A 79 -4.79 -0.83 2.03
CA HIS A 79 -3.76 -0.63 3.05
C HIS A 79 -2.82 -1.85 3.13
N LEU A 80 -1.64 -1.66 3.73
CA LEU A 80 -0.64 -2.72 3.94
C LEU A 80 -0.45 -3.08 5.41
N ASP A 81 -0.83 -2.18 6.31
CA ASP A 81 -0.85 -2.46 7.73
C ASP A 81 -1.95 -3.46 8.07
N THR A 82 -1.75 -4.18 9.16
CA THR A 82 -2.70 -5.17 9.66
C THR A 82 -2.91 -5.02 11.16
N VAL A 83 -4.03 -5.53 11.64
CA VAL A 83 -4.17 -5.89 13.06
C VAL A 83 -3.21 -7.01 13.50
N ILE A 84 -3.23 -7.31 14.80
CA ILE A 84 -2.53 -8.46 15.38
C ILE A 84 -3.26 -9.74 15.01
N ASN A 85 -2.52 -10.77 14.62
CA ASN A 85 -3.07 -12.07 14.21
C ASN A 85 -4.08 -11.94 13.05
N ALA A 86 -3.69 -11.15 12.05
CA ALA A 86 -4.53 -10.82 10.91
C ALA A 86 -4.60 -11.96 9.87
N GLY A 87 -5.61 -11.87 9.00
CA GLY A 87 -5.62 -12.63 7.75
C GLY A 87 -4.76 -11.97 6.67
N LYS A 88 -4.38 -12.73 5.63
CA LYS A 88 -3.51 -12.24 4.55
C LYS A 88 -4.21 -11.40 3.47
N TYR A 89 -5.54 -11.33 3.49
CA TYR A 89 -6.33 -10.70 2.42
C TYR A 89 -6.69 -9.25 2.72
N ASP A 90 -6.96 -8.95 3.99
CA ASP A 90 -7.41 -7.61 4.38
C ASP A 90 -6.33 -6.58 4.07
N GLY A 91 -6.73 -5.49 3.41
CA GLY A 91 -5.83 -4.51 2.78
C GLY A 91 -5.08 -5.05 1.56
N ALA A 92 -4.22 -6.05 1.74
CA ALA A 92 -3.26 -6.51 0.74
C ALA A 92 -3.92 -6.95 -0.58
N LEU A 93 -5.12 -7.54 -0.54
CA LEU A 93 -5.85 -7.96 -1.73
C LEU A 93 -6.11 -6.81 -2.69
N GLY A 94 -6.54 -5.65 -2.19
CA GLY A 94 -6.84 -4.48 -3.04
C GLY A 94 -5.61 -3.99 -3.80
N ILE A 95 -4.45 -3.95 -3.14
CA ILE A 95 -3.18 -3.56 -3.73
C ILE A 95 -2.74 -4.57 -4.79
N VAL A 96 -2.73 -5.85 -4.43
CA VAL A 96 -2.21 -6.90 -5.30
C VAL A 96 -3.10 -7.08 -6.54
N THR A 97 -4.42 -7.00 -6.39
CA THR A 97 -5.34 -7.06 -7.53
C THR A 97 -5.17 -5.85 -8.46
N ALA A 98 -4.95 -4.65 -7.92
CA ALA A 98 -4.68 -3.47 -8.74
C ALA A 98 -3.40 -3.65 -9.58
N ILE A 99 -2.31 -4.13 -8.96
CA ILE A 99 -1.05 -4.38 -9.68
C ILE A 99 -1.24 -5.46 -10.75
N ALA A 100 -1.92 -6.57 -10.45
CA ALA A 100 -2.15 -7.65 -11.41
C ALA A 100 -3.01 -7.21 -12.61
N ALA A 101 -4.01 -6.35 -12.38
CA ALA A 101 -4.81 -5.78 -13.46
C ALA A 101 -3.96 -4.89 -14.38
N LEU A 102 -3.13 -4.00 -13.80
CA LEU A 102 -2.26 -3.12 -14.58
C LEU A 102 -1.16 -3.87 -15.32
N GLU A 103 -0.59 -4.90 -14.70
CA GLU A 103 0.36 -5.83 -15.34
C GLU A 103 -0.26 -6.51 -16.56
N THR A 104 -1.52 -6.90 -16.47
CA THR A 104 -2.27 -7.49 -17.61
C THR A 104 -2.41 -6.48 -18.74
N LEU A 105 -2.84 -5.25 -18.45
CA LEU A 105 -2.96 -4.19 -19.46
C LEU A 105 -1.61 -3.89 -20.13
N ARG A 106 -0.51 -3.92 -19.38
CA ARG A 106 0.85 -3.76 -19.91
C ARG A 106 1.24 -4.91 -20.84
N HIS A 107 0.93 -6.14 -20.48
CA HIS A 107 1.18 -7.31 -21.33
C HIS A 107 0.36 -7.29 -22.62
N GLU A 108 -0.85 -6.76 -22.57
CA GLU A 108 -1.74 -6.58 -23.73
C GLU A 108 -1.43 -5.30 -24.53
N GLU A 109 -0.39 -4.54 -24.14
CA GLU A 109 0.02 -3.28 -24.76
C GLU A 109 -1.09 -2.21 -24.78
N ILE A 110 -2.02 -2.29 -23.81
CA ILE A 110 -3.12 -1.33 -23.67
C ILE A 110 -2.63 -0.13 -22.87
N THR A 111 -2.71 1.05 -23.49
CA THR A 111 -2.46 2.34 -22.81
C THR A 111 -3.80 2.97 -22.45
N LEU A 112 -3.98 3.27 -21.16
CA LEU A 112 -5.18 3.95 -20.67
C LEU A 112 -5.12 5.45 -21.02
N PRO A 113 -6.27 6.11 -21.22
CA PRO A 113 -6.29 7.54 -21.56
C PRO A 113 -5.93 8.45 -20.37
N PHE A 114 -5.78 7.91 -19.16
CA PHE A 114 -5.48 8.62 -17.93
C PHE A 114 -4.42 7.87 -17.11
N PRO A 115 -3.66 8.57 -16.25
CA PRO A 115 -2.75 7.91 -15.32
C PRO A 115 -3.51 7.09 -14.27
N VAL A 116 -2.87 6.03 -13.78
CA VAL A 116 -3.40 5.21 -12.68
C VAL A 116 -2.45 5.29 -11.49
N HIS A 117 -2.98 5.67 -10.34
CA HIS A 117 -2.23 5.66 -9.08
C HIS A 117 -2.65 4.45 -8.26
N VAL A 118 -1.69 3.62 -7.88
CA VAL A 118 -1.87 2.56 -6.89
C VAL A 118 -1.39 3.07 -5.54
N LEU A 119 -2.27 3.03 -4.54
CA LEU A 119 -2.04 3.60 -3.21
C LEU A 119 -2.19 2.52 -2.13
N GLY A 120 -1.12 2.24 -1.41
CA GLY A 120 -1.14 1.56 -0.11
C GLY A 120 -1.21 2.60 1.00
N PHE A 121 -2.42 2.98 1.41
CA PHE A 121 -2.66 3.98 2.44
C PHE A 121 -2.00 3.57 3.76
N SER A 122 -1.46 4.56 4.47
CA SER A 122 -0.90 4.39 5.80
C SER A 122 -1.96 4.34 6.90
N ASP A 123 -1.70 3.46 7.88
CA ASP A 123 -2.40 3.33 9.17
C ASP A 123 -3.93 3.36 9.02
N GLU A 124 -4.45 2.44 8.21
CA GLU A 124 -5.90 2.26 8.07
C GLU A 124 -6.49 1.68 9.37
N GLU A 125 -5.81 0.67 9.91
CA GLU A 125 -6.27 -0.09 11.08
C GLU A 125 -6.10 0.70 12.39
N GLY A 126 -5.21 1.69 12.39
CA GLY A 126 -4.96 2.57 13.54
C GLY A 126 -4.39 1.84 14.76
N VAL A 127 -3.80 0.65 14.58
CA VAL A 127 -3.38 -0.21 15.71
C VAL A 127 -2.22 0.38 16.50
N ARG A 128 -1.30 1.08 15.83
CA ARG A 128 -0.08 1.58 16.48
C ARG A 128 -0.28 2.93 17.15
N PHE A 129 -0.91 3.86 16.44
CA PHE A 129 -1.08 5.23 16.91
C PHE A 129 -2.52 5.54 17.35
N HIS A 130 -3.47 4.59 17.29
CA HIS A 130 -4.89 4.84 17.60
C HIS A 130 -5.52 5.96 16.75
N ALA A 131 -4.90 6.26 15.60
CA ALA A 131 -5.36 7.21 14.62
C ALA A 131 -5.64 6.41 13.34
N THR A 132 -6.89 6.04 13.12
CA THR A 132 -7.30 5.31 11.91
C THR A 132 -7.30 6.25 10.70
N TYR A 133 -7.02 5.69 9.52
CA TYR A 133 -7.15 6.35 8.22
C TYR A 133 -6.18 7.51 7.97
N LEU A 134 -4.95 7.46 8.51
CA LEU A 134 -4.00 8.57 8.37
C LEU A 134 -3.73 8.92 6.89
N GLY A 135 -3.35 7.93 6.08
CA GLY A 135 -3.01 8.17 4.67
C GLY A 135 -4.20 8.65 3.83
N SER A 136 -5.37 8.02 3.99
CA SER A 136 -6.56 8.38 3.22
C SER A 136 -7.15 9.72 3.65
N ARG A 137 -7.14 10.06 4.95
CA ARG A 137 -7.53 11.39 5.44
C ARG A 137 -6.55 12.47 5.00
N GLY A 138 -5.26 12.17 4.94
CA GLY A 138 -4.22 13.05 4.38
C GLY A 138 -4.53 13.40 2.93
N ILE A 139 -4.76 12.38 2.10
CA ILE A 139 -5.10 12.55 0.67
C ILE A 139 -6.43 13.28 0.49
N ALA A 140 -7.43 13.02 1.34
CA ALA A 140 -8.71 13.71 1.31
C ALA A 140 -8.67 15.16 1.87
N GLY A 141 -7.54 15.58 2.44
CA GLY A 141 -7.41 16.90 3.09
C GLY A 141 -8.22 17.05 4.37
N THR A 142 -8.54 15.94 5.05
CA THR A 142 -9.36 15.90 6.28
C THR A 142 -8.55 15.54 7.54
N LEU A 143 -7.22 15.46 7.41
CA LEU A 143 -6.32 15.27 8.54
C LEU A 143 -6.29 16.55 9.39
N ASP A 144 -6.59 16.43 10.68
CA ASP A 144 -6.42 17.53 11.62
C ASP A 144 -4.94 17.66 12.03
N GLY A 145 -4.53 18.86 12.47
CA GLY A 145 -3.14 19.11 12.90
C GLY A 145 -2.72 18.31 14.14
N THR A 146 -3.68 17.82 14.92
CA THR A 146 -3.43 17.02 16.12
C THR A 146 -3.04 15.57 15.81
N ALA A 147 -3.34 15.06 14.61
CA ALA A 147 -2.96 13.72 14.18
C ALA A 147 -1.43 13.50 14.16
N MET A 148 -0.64 14.56 13.99
CA MET A 148 0.83 14.50 14.00
C MET A 148 1.44 14.42 15.41
N GLU A 149 0.65 14.74 16.45
CA GLU A 149 1.09 14.76 17.85
C GLU A 149 0.87 13.42 18.56
N VAL A 150 0.23 12.46 17.88
CA VAL A 150 -0.12 11.17 18.47
C VAL A 150 1.13 10.30 18.63
N THR A 151 1.25 9.65 19.79
CA THR A 151 2.38 8.79 20.16
C THR A 151 1.97 7.34 20.28
N ASP A 152 2.84 6.43 19.84
CA ASP A 152 2.68 5.00 20.10
C ASP A 152 2.95 4.65 21.57
N VAL A 153 2.72 3.37 21.92
CA VAL A 153 2.93 2.84 23.29
C VAL A 153 4.39 2.95 23.79
N SER A 154 5.34 3.19 22.89
CA SER A 154 6.76 3.40 23.21
C SER A 154 7.14 4.88 23.32
N GLY A 155 6.19 5.79 23.11
CA GLY A 155 6.38 7.24 23.19
C GLY A 155 6.96 7.86 21.91
N LYS A 156 7.03 7.12 20.80
CA LYS A 156 7.41 7.71 19.50
C LYS A 156 6.21 8.43 18.91
N SER A 157 6.41 9.66 18.45
CA SER A 157 5.40 10.44 17.71
C SER A 157 5.46 10.15 16.21
N LEU A 158 4.35 10.38 15.50
CA LEU A 158 4.28 10.22 14.04
C LEU A 158 5.38 11.00 13.28
N CYS A 159 5.73 12.19 13.77
CA CYS A 159 6.78 13.03 13.18
C CYS A 159 8.22 12.52 13.38
N HIS A 160 8.44 11.50 14.21
CA HIS A 160 9.76 10.93 14.54
C HIS A 160 9.79 9.39 14.40
N ALA A 161 8.81 8.81 13.73
CA ALA A 161 8.58 7.35 13.68
C ALA A 161 9.63 6.60 12.85
#